data_AF-A0A417Z1I0-F1
#
_entry.id   AF-A0A417Z1I0-F1
#
_cell.length_a   1.000
_cell.length_b   1.000
_cell.length_c   1.000
_cell.angle_alpha   90.00
_cell.angle_beta   90.00
_cell.angle_gamma   90.00
#
_symmetry.space_group_name_H-M   'P 1'
#
loop_
_entity.id
_entity.type
_entity.pdbx_description
1 polymer ?
#
loop_
_entity_poly.entity_id
_entity_poly.type
_entity_poly.pdbx_seq_one_letter_code
_entity_poly.pdbx_strand_id
1 'polypeptide(L)' 'MTMQPLTFVDGSQLTVEVDEVTVDLVHRDSTGDLKIGITLSPVEAHSLSQALAAAAFAAEHPHR' A
#
# COMPACT_ATOMS: atom_id res chain seq x y z
N MET A 1 0.22 14.99 0.17
CA MET A 1 1.34 14.45 -0.63
C MET A 1 0.79 13.28 -1.43
N THR A 2 0.92 13.27 -2.75
CA THR A 2 0.46 12.16 -3.59
C THR A 2 1.54 11.08 -3.60
N MET A 3 1.26 9.93 -2.96
CA MET A 3 2.11 8.74 -3.10
C MET A 3 1.90 8.14 -4.50
N GLN A 4 2.99 7.69 -5.13
CA GLN A 4 2.88 6.98 -6.41
C GLN A 4 2.20 5.61 -6.18
N PRO A 5 1.20 5.24 -6.99
CA PRO A 5 0.54 3.94 -6.91
C PRO A 5 1.51 2.80 -7.23
N LEU A 6 1.38 1.70 -6.49
CA LEU A 6 1.95 0.41 -6.89
C LEU A 6 1.08 -0.17 -8.00
N THR A 7 1.63 -0.30 -9.20
CA THR A 7 0.91 -0.86 -10.35
C THR A 7 1.28 -2.32 -10.54
N PHE A 8 0.29 -3.20 -10.56
CA PHE A 8 0.47 -4.62 -10.82
C PHE A 8 0.49 -4.93 -12.32
N VAL A 9 0.95 -6.13 -12.68
CA VAL A 9 1.07 -6.59 -14.08
C VAL A 9 -0.26 -6.69 -14.80
N ASP A 10 -1.37 -6.84 -14.08
CA ASP A 10 -2.73 -6.88 -14.62
C ASP A 10 -3.33 -5.47 -14.84
N GLY A 11 -2.56 -4.43 -14.53
CA GLY A 11 -2.97 -3.03 -14.61
C GLY A 11 -3.75 -2.52 -13.39
N SER A 12 -4.03 -3.38 -12.40
CA SER A 12 -4.61 -2.95 -11.13
C SER A 12 -3.60 -2.15 -10.30
N GLN A 13 -4.11 -1.34 -9.38
CA GLN A 13 -3.31 -0.39 -8.61
C GLN A 13 -3.59 -0.52 -7.12
N LEU A 14 -2.53 -0.54 -6.32
CA LEU A 14 -2.58 -0.41 -4.87
C LEU A 14 -2.09 0.99 -4.48
N THR A 15 -2.92 1.74 -3.78
CA THR A 15 -2.64 3.09 -3.29
C THR A 15 -2.83 3.16 -1.79
N VAL A 16 -2.05 4.02 -1.15
CA VAL A 16 -2.32 4.47 0.23
C VAL A 16 -2.92 5.87 0.14
N GLU A 17 -4.13 6.01 0.64
CA GLU A 17 -4.85 7.28 0.76
C GLU A 17 -4.86 7.69 2.22
N VAL A 18 -4.72 8.99 2.49
CA VAL A 18 -4.71 9.52 3.85
C VAL A 18 -5.75 10.62 3.91
N ASP A 19 -6.73 10.46 4.78
CA ASP A 19 -7.78 11.45 5.03
C ASP A 19 -7.79 11.82 6.51
N GLU A 20 -7.46 13.08 6.82
CA GLU A 20 -7.32 13.71 8.15
C GLU A 20 -6.66 12.87 9.27
N VAL A 21 -7.28 11.77 9.68
CA VAL A 21 -6.88 10.88 10.78
C VAL A 21 -6.85 9.39 10.40
N THR A 22 -7.30 9.01 9.20
CA THR A 22 -7.32 7.63 8.71
C THR A 22 -6.33 7.41 7.57
N VAL A 23 -5.87 6.17 7.47
CA VAL A 23 -5.03 5.71 6.36
C VAL A 23 -5.77 4.56 5.70
N ASP A 24 -6.10 4.71 4.42
CA ASP A 24 -6.81 3.72 3.65
C ASP A 24 -5.86 3.04 2.66
N LEU A 25 -5.81 1.71 2.71
CA LEU A 25 -5.19 0.90 1.68
C LEU A 25 -6.24 0.57 0.61
N VAL A 26 -6.08 1.19 -0.56
CA VAL A 26 -7.07 1.20 -1.63
C VAL A 26 -6.54 0.39 -2.81
N HIS A 27 -7.27 -0.67 -3.19
CA HIS A 27 -7.03 -1.43 -4.41
C HIS A 27 -8.07 -1.07 -5.46
N ARG A 28 -7.61 -0.57 -6.60
CA ARG A 28 -8.41 -0.30 -7.79
C ARG A 28 -8.04 -1.29 -8.88
N ASP A 29 -9.00 -1.79 -9.63
CA ASP A 29 -8.72 -2.63 -10.79
C ASP A 29 -8.17 -1.81 -11.98
N SER A 30 -7.96 -2.47 -13.12
CA SER A 30 -7.42 -1.83 -14.32
C SER A 30 -8.37 -0.83 -14.99
N THR A 31 -9.66 -0.81 -14.63
CA THR A 31 -10.61 0.23 -15.06
C THR A 31 -10.64 1.41 -14.08
N GLY A 32 -9.97 1.28 -12.93
CA GLY A 32 -9.93 2.29 -11.87
C GLY A 32 -11.03 2.12 -10.84
N ASP A 33 -11.81 1.05 -10.90
CA ASP A 33 -12.90 0.80 -9.97
C ASP A 33 -12.37 0.27 -8.64
N LEU A 34 -12.90 0.80 -7.53
CA LEU A 34 -12.54 0.37 -6.19
C LEU A 34 -12.97 -1.08 -5.96
N LYS A 35 -12.00 -1.97 -5.71
CA LYS A 35 -12.25 -3.36 -5.32
C LYS A 35 -12.20 -3.55 -3.82
N ILE A 36 -11.22 -2.95 -3.16
CA ILE A 36 -10.96 -3.10 -1.73
C ILE A 36 -10.52 -1.76 -1.16
N GLY A 37 -11.14 -1.30 -0.08
CA GLY A 37 -10.67 -0.20 0.75
C GLY A 37 -10.57 -0.69 2.19
N ILE A 38 -9.35 -0.81 2.72
CA ILE A 38 -9.12 -1.18 4.12
C ILE A 38 -8.69 0.07 4.87
N THR A 39 -9.54 0.53 5.79
CA THR A 39 -9.18 1.60 6.72
C THR A 39 -8.32 1.05 7.84
N LEU A 40 -7.16 1.65 8.00
CA LEU A 40 -6.18 1.32 9.04
C LEU A 40 -6.23 2.39 10.12
N SER A 41 -6.24 1.94 11.37
CA SER A 41 -5.89 2.82 12.49
C SER A 41 -4.43 3.28 12.37
N PRO A 42 -4.04 4.38 13.05
CA PRO A 42 -2.65 4.86 13.02
C PRO A 42 -1.61 3.79 13.41
N VAL A 43 -1.95 2.91 14.35
CA VAL A 43 -1.06 1.83 14.81
C VAL A 43 -0.90 0.74 13.75
N GLU A 44 -1.98 0.38 13.05
CA GLU A 44 -1.95 -0.59 11.96
C GLU A 44 -1.19 -0.04 10.75
N ALA A 45 -1.43 1.22 10.38
CA ALA A 45 -0.70 1.90 9.32
C ALA A 45 0.81 1.97 9.62
N HIS A 46 1.17 2.24 10.87
CA HIS A 46 2.57 2.22 11.31
C HIS A 46 3.19 0.83 11.18
N SER A 47 2.50 -0.21 11.67
CA SER A 47 2.95 -1.60 11.58
C SER A 47 3.13 -2.06 10.12
N LEU A 48 2.18 -1.69 9.25
CA LEU A 48 2.27 -1.97 7.81
C LEU A 48 3.49 -1.30 7.18
N SER A 49 3.76 -0.04 7.53
CA SER A 49 4.93 0.68 7.01
C SER A 49 6.25 -0.01 7.38
N GLN A 50 6.36 -0.51 8.61
CA GLN A 50 7.54 -1.24 9.07
C GLN A 50 7.70 -2.58 8.35
N ALA A 51 6.60 -3.32 8.16
CA ALA A 51 6.61 -4.59 7.45
C ALA A 51 7.03 -4.43 5.98
N LEU A 52 6.50 -3.41 5.29
CA LEU A 52 6.87 -3.06 3.92
C LEU A 52 8.34 -2.69 3.80
N ALA A 53 8.85 -1.85 4.70
CA ALA A 53 10.26 -1.48 4.72
C ALA A 53 11.16 -2.71 4.93
N ALA A 54 10.83 -3.57 5.90
CA ALA A 54 11.57 -4.80 6.15
C ALA A 54 11.57 -5.74 4.94
N ALA A 55 10.42 -5.90 4.28
CA ALA A 55 10.29 -6.72 3.09
C ALA A 55 11.11 -6.18 1.90
N ALA A 56 11.13 -4.86 1.71
CA ALA A 56 11.94 -4.22 0.67
C ALA A 56 13.44 -4.49 0.88
N PHE A 57 13.95 -4.33 2.10
CA PHE A 57 15.35 -4.64 2.41
C PHE A 57 15.68 -6.14 2.24
N ALA A 58 14.75 -7.03 2.60
CA ALA A 58 14.94 -8.47 2.39
C ALA A 58 14.98 -8.85 0.90
N ALA A 59 14.17 -8.19 0.06
CA ALA A 59 14.16 -8.41 -1.38
C ALA A 59 15.46 -7.95 -2.06
N GLU A 60 16.11 -6.91 -1.54
CA GLU A 60 17.42 -6.42 -2.01
C GLU A 60 18.59 -7.33 -1.57
N HIS A 61 18.42 -8.11 -0.51
CA HIS A 61 19.44 -9.00 0.04
C HIS A 61 18.94 -10.45 0.23
N PRO A 62 18.60 -11.19 -0.84
CA PRO A 62 17.95 -12.49 -0.75
C PRO A 62 18.84 -13.64 -0.21
N HIS A 63 20.14 -13.40 0.02
CA HIS A 63 21.13 -14.44 0.32
C HIS A 63 22.07 -14.13 1.50
N ARG A 64 21.60 -13.38 2.50
CA ARG A 64 22.35 -13.22 3.75
C ARG A 64 21.74 -14.02 4.89
#